data_AF-A0A2I2KTF8-F1
#
_entry.id   AF-A0A2I2KTF8-F1
#
_cell.length_a   1.000
_cell.length_b   1.000
_cell.length_c   1.000
_cell.angle_alpha   90.00
_cell.angle_beta   90.00
_cell.angle_gamma   90.00
#
_symmetry.space_group_name_H-M   'P 1'
#
loop_
_entity.id
_entity.type
_entity.pdbx_description
1 polymer ?
#
loop_
_entity_poly.entity_id
_entity_poly.type
_entity_poly.pdbx_seq_one_letter_code
_entity_poly.pdbx_strand_id
1 'polypeptide(L)'
;MSSDFPLLSVFLYMLWFFAFVLWMWLLFAVITDVFRSHDLSGWGKAAWTAAIIVLPCIGLITYLIVRGGSMHERTQAVAERDERAWRAYLRDAAASSSSADELAKLARLHDQGVLSDAEYARSKTKILA
;
A
#
# COMPACT_ATOMS: atom_id res chain seq x y z
N MET A 1 39.57 34.34 23.27
CA MET A 1 38.42 33.85 22.47
C MET A 1 37.27 33.70 23.44
N SER A 2 36.33 34.63 23.35
CA SER A 2 35.31 34.94 24.35
C SER A 2 34.40 33.74 24.63
N SER A 3 34.23 33.40 25.90
CA SER A 3 33.25 32.41 26.36
C SER A 3 31.85 33.02 26.39
N ASP A 4 31.37 33.44 25.22
CA ASP A 4 30.03 33.97 25.08
C ASP A 4 29.07 32.77 24.93
N PHE A 5 28.27 32.53 25.97
CA PHE A 5 27.20 31.51 26.05
C PHE A 5 27.66 30.03 26.19
N PRO A 6 28.16 29.63 27.37
CA PRO A 6 28.53 28.24 27.67
C PRO A 6 27.35 27.26 27.59
N LEU A 7 26.12 27.70 27.95
CA LEU A 7 24.93 26.86 27.83
C LEU A 7 24.55 26.59 26.36
N LEU A 8 24.65 27.62 25.51
CA LEU A 8 24.36 27.49 24.08
C LEU A 8 25.37 26.58 23.39
N SER A 9 26.66 26.73 23.71
CA SER A 9 27.70 25.86 23.15
C SER A 9 27.53 24.41 23.59
N VAL A 10 27.25 24.12 24.87
CA VAL A 10 26.94 22.77 25.34
C VAL A 10 25.69 22.20 24.66
N PHE A 11 24.63 23.00 24.53
CA PHE A 11 23.42 22.61 23.79
C PHE A 11 23.73 22.27 22.33
N LEU A 12 24.52 23.09 21.64
CA LEU A 12 24.91 22.87 20.25
C LEU A 12 25.80 21.63 20.10
N TYR A 13 26.73 21.37 21.03
CA TYR A 13 27.52 20.14 21.02
C TYR A 13 26.66 18.90 21.28
N MET A 14 25.69 18.97 22.18
CA MET A 14 24.71 17.90 22.40
C MET A 14 23.85 17.65 21.15
N LEU A 15 23.39 18.71 20.50
CA LEU A 15 22.64 18.64 19.24
C LEU A 15 23.50 18.03 18.12
N TRP A 16 24.76 18.44 18.01
CA TRP A 16 25.71 17.91 17.03
C TRP A 16 26.01 16.43 17.29
N PHE A 17 26.21 16.04 18.55
CA PHE A 17 26.39 14.65 18.93
C PHE A 17 25.15 13.81 18.62
N PHE A 18 23.95 14.32 18.92
CA PHE A 18 22.70 13.67 18.56
C PHE A 18 22.54 13.52 17.04
N ALA A 19 22.85 14.57 16.27
CA ALA A 19 22.84 14.51 14.81
C ALA A 19 23.87 13.48 14.28
N PHE A 20 25.05 13.39 14.90
CA PHE A 20 26.04 12.37 14.57
C PHE A 20 25.55 10.95 14.89
N VAL A 21 24.87 10.74 16.02
CA VAL A 21 24.26 9.45 16.36
C VAL A 21 23.14 9.10 15.38
N LEU A 22 22.26 10.04 15.05
CA LEU A 22 21.24 9.87 14.01
C LEU A 22 21.85 9.55 12.66
N TRP A 23 22.97 10.19 12.32
CA TRP A 23 23.69 9.95 11.08
C TRP A 23 24.27 8.54 11.01
N MET A 24 24.90 8.07 12.09
CA MET A 24 25.35 6.67 12.20
C MET A 24 24.17 5.69 12.14
N TRP A 25 23.08 6.00 12.84
CA TRP A 25 21.87 5.19 12.79
C TRP A 25 21.29 5.09 11.37
N LEU A 26 21.24 6.20 10.63
CA LEU A 26 20.79 6.23 9.24
C LEU A 26 21.70 5.39 8.35
N LEU A 27 23.01 5.46 8.54
CA LEU A 27 23.97 4.64 7.80
C LEU A 27 23.70 3.14 8.03
N PHE A 28 23.52 2.71 9.28
CA PHE A 28 23.15 1.32 9.58
C PHE A 28 21.77 0.93 9.03
N ALA A 29 20.78 1.82 9.10
CA ALA A 29 19.43 1.57 8.59
C ALA A 29 19.43 1.36 7.07
N VAL A 30 20.13 2.20 6.32
CA VAL A 30 20.27 2.08 4.87
C VAL A 30 21.04 0.82 4.50
N ILE A 31 22.14 0.52 5.19
CA ILE A 31 22.89 -0.72 4.98
C ILE A 31 21.98 -1.95 5.19
N THR A 32 21.25 -2.00 6.30
CA THR A 32 20.32 -3.10 6.62
C THR A 32 19.22 -3.23 5.57
N ASP A 33 18.70 -2.10 5.09
CA ASP A 33 17.69 -2.07 4.04
C ASP A 33 18.21 -2.54 2.67
N VAL A 34 19.47 -2.24 2.33
CA VAL A 34 20.17 -2.80 1.16
C VAL A 34 20.41 -4.30 1.31
N PHE A 35 20.72 -4.78 2.51
CA PHE A 35 20.84 -6.22 2.75
C PHE A 35 19.51 -6.95 2.64
N ARG A 36 18.41 -6.32 3.08
CA ARG A 36 17.05 -6.86 3.04
C ARG A 36 16.45 -6.92 1.64
N SER A 37 16.95 -6.13 0.67
CA SER A 37 16.53 -6.28 -0.73
C SER A 37 17.16 -7.56 -1.33
N HIS A 38 16.30 -8.45 -1.82
CA HIS A 38 16.71 -9.70 -2.45
C HIS A 38 17.00 -9.55 -3.95
N ASP A 39 16.75 -8.37 -4.54
CA ASP A 39 16.96 -8.09 -5.97
C ASP A 39 18.43 -7.83 -6.37
N LEU A 40 19.33 -7.61 -5.40
CA LEU A 40 20.73 -7.26 -5.67
C LEU A 40 21.67 -8.43 -5.40
N SER A 41 22.50 -8.76 -6.41
CA SER A 41 23.62 -9.70 -6.25
C SER A 41 24.59 -9.21 -5.17
N GLY A 42 25.31 -10.13 -4.51
CA GLY A 42 26.18 -9.80 -3.38
C GLY A 42 27.23 -8.71 -3.66
N TRP A 43 27.71 -8.62 -4.91
CA TRP A 43 28.61 -7.57 -5.37
C TRP A 43 27.94 -6.20 -5.47
N GLY A 44 26.67 -6.14 -5.88
CA GLY A 44 25.89 -4.90 -5.87
C GLY A 44 25.74 -4.34 -4.46
N LYS A 45 25.51 -5.20 -3.47
CA LYS A 45 25.40 -4.80 -2.05
C LYS A 45 26.71 -4.19 -1.51
N ALA A 46 27.85 -4.78 -1.87
CA ALA A 46 29.17 -4.31 -1.46
C ALA A 46 29.52 -2.93 -2.06
N ALA A 47 29.29 -2.75 -3.37
CA ALA A 47 29.52 -1.46 -4.04
C ALA A 47 28.63 -0.34 -3.46
N TRP A 48 27.36 -0.67 -3.17
CA TRP A 48 26.42 0.26 -2.55
C TRP A 48 26.84 0.70 -1.15
N THR A 49 27.28 -0.26 -0.33
CA THR A 49 27.74 0.03 1.03
C THR A 49 29.00 0.91 1.00
N ALA A 50 29.96 0.62 0.11
CA ALA A 50 31.15 1.45 -0.07
C ALA A 50 30.81 2.87 -0.54
N ALA A 51 29.89 3.03 -1.49
CA ALA A 51 29.45 4.35 -1.97
C ALA A 51 28.80 5.20 -0.87
N ILE A 52 27.98 4.60 -0.01
CA ILE A 52 27.32 5.28 1.12
C ILE A 52 28.33 5.73 2.18
N ILE A 53 29.35 4.92 2.46
CA ILE A 53 30.41 5.25 3.43
C ILE A 53 31.26 6.43 2.94
N VAL A 54 31.61 6.45 1.65
CA VAL A 54 32.51 7.48 1.09
C VAL A 54 31.76 8.78 0.78
N LEU A 55 30.55 8.70 0.22
CA LEU A 55 29.75 9.87 -0.18
C LEU A 55 28.29 9.73 0.28
N PRO A 56 28.00 10.03 1.55
CA PRO A 56 26.67 9.83 2.11
C PRO A 56 25.59 10.70 1.43
N CYS A 57 25.93 11.91 0.95
CA CYS A 57 25.00 12.72 0.15
C CYS A 57 24.67 12.09 -1.21
N ILE A 58 25.65 11.47 -1.87
CA ILE A 58 25.43 10.79 -3.16
C ILE A 58 24.70 9.47 -2.94
N GLY A 59 25.06 8.72 -1.89
CA GLY A 59 24.40 7.48 -1.52
C GLY A 59 22.89 7.64 -1.32
N LEU A 60 22.46 8.74 -0.67
CA LEU A 60 21.04 9.03 -0.48
C LEU A 60 20.31 9.35 -1.79
N ILE A 61 20.90 10.17 -2.67
CA ILE A 61 20.31 10.54 -3.96
C ILE A 61 20.23 9.33 -4.89
N THR A 62 21.30 8.55 -5.01
CA THR A 62 21.30 7.35 -5.85
C THR A 62 20.31 6.31 -5.29
N TYR A 63 20.21 6.16 -3.95
CA TYR A 63 19.27 5.20 -3.35
C TYR A 63 17.83 5.55 -3.69
N LEU A 64 17.47 6.84 -3.65
CA LEU A 64 16.15 7.30 -4.07
C LEU A 64 15.89 7.05 -5.55
N ILE A 65 16.87 7.24 -6.43
CA ILE A 65 16.73 6.98 -7.87
C ILE A 65 16.53 5.48 -8.16
N VAL A 66 17.32 4.62 -7.52
CA VAL A 66 17.26 3.16 -7.76
C VAL A 66 16.07 2.50 -7.05
N ARG A 67 15.69 2.97 -5.86
CA ARG A 67 14.62 2.37 -5.05
C ARG A 67 13.25 3.04 -5.23
N GLY A 68 13.21 4.26 -5.80
CA GLY A 68 11.97 5.01 -6.05
C GLY A 68 11.00 4.30 -7.01
N GLY A 69 11.50 3.41 -7.86
CA GLY A 69 10.68 2.60 -8.76
C GLY A 69 9.80 1.54 -8.08
N SER A 70 10.19 1.06 -6.89
CA SER A 70 9.53 -0.07 -6.21
C SER A 70 8.12 0.24 -5.65
N MET A 71 7.71 1.52 -5.67
CA MET A 71 6.36 1.94 -5.31
C MET A 71 5.35 1.68 -6.44
N HIS A 72 5.78 1.74 -7.71
CA HIS A 72 4.87 1.67 -8.84
C HIS A 72 4.37 0.24 -9.09
N GLU A 73 5.26 -0.75 -9.02
CA GLU A 73 4.92 -2.17 -9.24
C GLU A 73 4.11 -2.76 -8.08
N ARG A 74 4.40 -2.35 -6.83
CA ARG A 74 3.61 -2.81 -5.67
C ARG A 74 2.21 -2.24 -5.66
N THR A 75 2.02 -1.00 -6.11
CA THR A 75 0.69 -0.38 -6.17
C THR A 75 -0.18 -1.09 -7.21
N GLN A 76 0.38 -1.48 -8.36
CA GLN A 76 -0.35 -2.25 -9.37
C GLN A 76 -0.70 -3.66 -8.87
N ALA A 77 0.26 -4.36 -8.24
CA ALA A 77 0.01 -5.71 -7.72
C ALA A 77 -1.02 -5.73 -6.56
N VAL A 78 -1.07 -4.68 -5.73
CA VAL A 78 -2.08 -4.54 -4.67
C VAL A 78 -3.43 -4.19 -5.26
N ALA A 79 -3.49 -3.23 -6.20
CA ALA A 79 -4.73 -2.86 -6.89
C ALA A 79 -5.36 -4.06 -7.62
N GLU A 80 -4.56 -4.89 -8.29
CA GLU A 80 -5.05 -6.10 -8.95
C GLU A 80 -5.60 -7.14 -7.96
N ARG A 81 -5.01 -7.26 -6.76
CA ARG A 81 -5.49 -8.20 -5.73
C ARG A 81 -6.81 -7.74 -5.13
N ASP A 82 -6.92 -6.46 -4.82
CA ASP A 82 -8.13 -5.87 -4.26
C ASP A 82 -9.30 -5.92 -5.25
N GLU A 83 -9.03 -5.66 -6.55
CA GLU A 83 -10.06 -5.74 -7.58
C GLU A 83 -10.55 -7.19 -7.81
N ARG A 84 -9.65 -8.19 -7.73
CA ARG A 84 -10.02 -9.61 -7.81
C ARG A 84 -10.87 -10.03 -6.60
N ALA A 85 -10.50 -9.60 -5.40
CA ALA A 85 -11.24 -9.90 -4.17
C ALA A 85 -12.63 -9.25 -4.19
N TRP A 86 -12.73 -7.99 -4.63
CA TRP A 86 -13.99 -7.27 -4.79
C TRP A 86 -14.90 -7.93 -5.83
N ARG A 87 -14.37 -8.31 -7.00
CA ARG A 87 -15.13 -9.04 -8.03
C ARG A 87 -15.61 -10.41 -7.55
N ALA A 88 -14.82 -11.11 -6.74
CA ALA A 88 -15.24 -12.37 -6.13
C ALA A 88 -16.40 -12.14 -5.15
N TYR A 89 -16.31 -11.11 -4.30
CA TYR A 89 -17.36 -10.75 -3.33
C TYR A 89 -18.66 -10.34 -4.02
N LEU A 90 -18.59 -9.53 -5.08
CA LEU A 90 -19.77 -9.15 -5.88
C LEU A 90 -20.40 -10.36 -6.58
N ARG A 91 -19.58 -11.30 -7.09
CA ARG A 91 -20.09 -12.51 -7.74
C ARG A 91 -20.77 -13.43 -6.74
N ASP A 92 -20.20 -13.58 -5.55
CA ASP A 92 -20.77 -14.41 -4.49
C ASP A 92 -22.04 -13.77 -3.91
N ALA A 93 -22.05 -12.45 -3.71
CA ALA A 93 -23.23 -11.70 -3.31
C ALA A 93 -24.34 -11.78 -4.39
N ALA A 94 -24.00 -11.64 -5.67
CA ALA A 94 -24.96 -11.77 -6.77
C ALA A 94 -25.43 -13.22 -6.98
N ALA A 95 -24.58 -14.21 -6.71
CA ALA A 95 -24.97 -15.62 -6.71
C ALA A 95 -25.87 -15.96 -5.51
N SER A 96 -25.68 -15.26 -4.38
CA SER A 96 -26.54 -15.38 -3.19
C SER A 96 -27.91 -14.71 -3.36
N SER A 97 -28.02 -13.69 -4.22
CA SER A 97 -29.31 -13.21 -4.73
C SER A 97 -29.75 -14.06 -5.92
N SER A 98 -30.10 -15.31 -5.65
CA SER A 98 -30.58 -16.25 -6.66
C SER A 98 -31.84 -15.71 -7.35
N SER A 99 -31.99 -15.93 -8.66
CA SER A 99 -33.23 -15.65 -9.40
C SER A 99 -34.47 -16.28 -8.73
N ALA A 100 -34.29 -17.36 -7.96
CA ALA A 100 -35.33 -17.97 -7.14
C ALA A 100 -35.80 -17.08 -5.97
N ASP A 101 -34.88 -16.37 -5.30
CA ASP A 101 -35.22 -15.43 -4.23
C ASP A 101 -35.92 -14.18 -4.78
N GLU A 102 -35.53 -13.71 -5.97
CA GLU A 102 -36.23 -12.62 -6.66
C GLU A 102 -37.66 -13.03 -7.05
N LEU A 103 -37.85 -14.24 -7.57
CA LEU A 103 -39.18 -14.79 -7.89
C LEU A 103 -40.04 -14.98 -6.64
N ALA A 104 -39.47 -15.45 -5.52
CA ALA A 104 -40.17 -15.59 -4.25
C ALA A 104 -40.62 -14.24 -3.67
N LYS A 105 -39.77 -13.21 -3.79
CA LYS A 105 -40.10 -11.85 -3.38
C LYS A 105 -41.19 -11.22 -4.26
N LEU A 106 -41.15 -11.47 -5.57
CA LEU A 106 -42.18 -11.05 -6.52
C LEU A 106 -43.54 -11.69 -6.24
N ALA A 107 -43.57 -12.99 -5.93
CA ALA A 107 -44.79 -13.70 -5.55
C ALA A 107 -45.41 -13.10 -4.27
N ARG A 108 -44.57 -12.83 -3.26
CA ARG A 108 -45.03 -12.23 -2.00
C ARG A 108 -45.62 -10.82 -2.18
N LEU A 109 -45.04 -10.00 -3.06
CA LEU A 109 -45.56 -8.65 -3.35
C LEU A 109 -46.88 -8.68 -4.11
N HIS A 110 -47.07 -9.68 -4.97
CA HIS A 110 -48.32 -9.95 -5.66
C HIS A 110 -49.41 -10.41 -4.69
N ASP A 111 -49.11 -11.37 -3.81
CA ASP A 111 -50.05 -11.85 -2.77
C ASP A 111 -50.47 -10.76 -1.78
N GLN A 112 -49.60 -9.77 -1.54
CA GLN A 112 -49.90 -8.59 -0.71
C GLN A 112 -50.77 -7.55 -1.42
N GLY A 113 -51.11 -7.75 -2.70
CA GLY A 113 -51.89 -6.82 -3.50
C GLY A 113 -51.14 -5.55 -3.90
N VAL A 114 -49.81 -5.53 -3.76
CA VAL A 114 -48.96 -4.38 -4.13
C VAL A 114 -48.69 -4.36 -5.64
N LEU A 115 -48.71 -5.54 -6.28
CA LEU A 115 -48.57 -5.70 -7.73
C LEU A 115 -49.85 -6.23 -8.35
N SER A 116 -50.24 -5.71 -9.51
CA SER A 116 -51.30 -6.29 -10.33
C SER A 116 -50.82 -7.55 -11.07
N ASP A 117 -51.76 -8.41 -11.50
CA ASP A 117 -51.47 -9.64 -12.26
C ASP A 117 -50.65 -9.36 -13.52
N ALA A 118 -50.94 -8.25 -14.21
CA ALA A 118 -50.25 -7.84 -15.43
C ALA A 118 -48.79 -7.43 -15.16
N GLU A 119 -48.54 -6.73 -14.05
CA GLU A 119 -47.20 -6.31 -13.63
C GLU A 119 -46.36 -7.49 -13.13
N TYR A 120 -47.00 -8.44 -12.44
CA TYR A 120 -46.37 -9.67 -12.00
C TYR A 120 -45.93 -10.55 -13.17
N ALA A 121 -46.81 -10.79 -14.15
CA ALA A 121 -46.51 -11.60 -15.33
C ALA A 121 -45.36 -11.01 -16.16
N ARG A 122 -45.33 -9.68 -16.32
CA ARG A 122 -44.27 -8.98 -17.07
C ARG A 122 -42.92 -9.08 -16.36
N SER A 123 -42.90 -8.97 -15.03
CA SER A 123 -41.68 -9.03 -14.22
C SER A 123 -41.12 -10.46 -14.11
N LYS A 124 -42.00 -11.46 -13.99
CA LYS A 124 -41.64 -12.88 -13.99
C LYS A 124 -40.93 -13.31 -15.28
N THR A 125 -41.43 -12.84 -16.42
CA THR A 125 -40.83 -13.14 -17.73
C THR A 125 -39.43 -12.54 -17.88
N LYS A 126 -39.16 -11.39 -17.24
CA LYS A 126 -37.86 -10.71 -17.29
C LYS A 126 -36.77 -11.40 -16.46
N ILE A 127 -37.15 -12.11 -15.40
CA ILE A 127 -36.22 -12.84 -14.50
C ILE A 127 -35.93 -14.25 -15.03
N LEU A 128 -36.85 -14.83 -15.80
CA LEU A 128 -36.74 -16.17 -16.38
C LEU A 128 -36.14 -16.18 -17.81
N ALA A 129 -35.90 -15.01 -18.41
CA ALA A 129 -35.28 -14.85 -19.73
C ALA A 129 -33.76 -14.68 -19.61
#